data_AF-A0A1R1AN19-F1
#
_entry.id   AF-A0A1R1AN19-F1
#
_cell.length_a   1.000
_cell.length_b   1.000
_cell.length_c   1.000
_cell.angle_alpha   90.00
_cell.angle_beta   90.00
_cell.angle_gamma   90.00
#
_symmetry.space_group_name_H-M   'P 1'
#
loop_
_entity.id
_entity.type
_entity.pdbx_description
1 polymer ?
#
loop_
_entity_poly.entity_id
_entity_poly.type
_entity_poly.pdbx_seq_one_letter_code
_entity_poly.pdbx_strand_id
1 'polypeptide(L)' 'MSNFPAYKARIYANGTITKHSYGEGTVVEIVASYGLSAEDSALILAEVYAKRPDLAEVGA' A
#
# COMPACT_ATOMS: atom_id res chain seq x y z
N MET A 1 -7.32 13.86 11.28
CA MET A 1 -6.04 13.26 11.72
C MET A 1 -6.30 11.78 11.93
N SER A 2 -6.00 10.95 10.94
CA SER A 2 -6.01 9.50 11.13
C SER A 2 -5.07 9.12 12.29
N ASN A 3 -5.55 8.22 13.15
CA ASN A 3 -4.77 7.61 14.22
C ASN A 3 -4.19 6.25 13.79
N PHE A 4 -3.91 6.06 12.49
CA PHE A 4 -3.35 4.82 11.98
C PHE A 4 -1.91 4.67 12.44
N PRO A 5 -1.59 3.67 13.28
CA PRO A 5 -0.24 3.54 13.80
C PRO A 5 0.76 3.26 12.68
N ALA A 6 1.89 3.96 12.68
CA ALA A 6 2.92 3.83 11.65
C ALA A 6 3.40 2.37 11.45
N TYR A 7 3.44 1.56 12.52
CA TYR A 7 3.82 0.15 12.40
C TYR A 7 2.80 -0.68 11.60
N LYS A 8 1.50 -0.34 11.65
CA LYS A 8 0.47 -1.02 10.85
C LYS A 8 0.67 -0.74 9.38
N ALA A 9 0.94 0.51 9.01
CA ALA A 9 1.23 0.89 7.62
C ALA A 9 2.39 0.06 7.05
N ARG A 10 3.46 -0.15 7.82
CA ARG A 10 4.59 -1.01 7.42
C ARG A 10 4.20 -2.47 7.19
N ILE A 11 3.35 -3.04 8.05
CA ILE A 11 2.87 -4.42 7.91
C ILE A 11 2.02 -4.57 6.65
N TYR A 12 1.05 -3.69 6.46
CA TYR A 12 0.19 -3.71 5.27
C TYR A 12 1.00 -3.46 3.99
N ALA A 13 1.97 -2.55 4.00
CA ALA A 13 2.82 -2.28 2.86
C ALA A 13 3.66 -3.51 2.47
N ASN A 14 4.28 -4.18 3.43
CA ASN A 14 5.02 -5.42 3.16
C ASN A 14 4.10 -6.52 2.61
N GLY A 15 2.90 -6.68 3.20
CA GLY A 15 1.90 -7.62 2.69
C GLY A 15 1.46 -7.29 1.27
N THR A 16 1.27 -6.01 0.95
CA THR A 16 0.91 -5.53 -0.38
C THR A 16 2.00 -5.86 -1.40
N ILE A 17 3.27 -5.57 -1.07
CA ILE A 17 4.42 -5.86 -1.93
C ILE A 17 4.51 -7.37 -2.21
N THR A 18 4.33 -8.21 -1.20
CA THR A 18 4.36 -9.67 -1.35
C THR A 18 3.25 -10.16 -2.29
N LYS A 19 2.01 -9.73 -2.05
CA LYS A 19 0.85 -10.10 -2.89
C LYS A 19 1.00 -9.65 -4.34
N HIS A 20 1.46 -8.42 -4.55
CA HIS A 20 1.76 -7.90 -5.88
C HIS A 20 2.84 -8.74 -6.57
N SER A 21 3.89 -9.13 -5.83
CA SER A 21 4.97 -9.98 -6.36
C SER A 21 4.50 -11.40 -6.72
N TYR A 22 3.40 -11.87 -6.12
CA TYR A 22 2.73 -13.12 -6.49
C TYR A 22 1.70 -12.96 -7.63
N GLY A 23 1.52 -11.74 -8.16
CA GLY A 23 0.55 -11.47 -9.22
C GLY A 23 -0.90 -11.45 -8.75
N GLU A 24 -1.15 -11.22 -7.45
CA GLU A 24 -2.52 -11.16 -6.89
C GLU A 24 -3.28 -9.88 -7.28
N GLY A 25 -2.67 -8.96 -8.02
CA GLY A 25 -3.27 -7.71 -8.49
C GLY A 25 -2.30 -6.53 -8.45
N THR A 26 -2.79 -5.37 -8.85
CA THR A 26 -2.04 -4.11 -8.73
C THR A 26 -1.94 -3.68 -7.26
N VAL A 27 -0.94 -2.83 -6.95
CA VAL A 27 -0.77 -2.29 -5.59
C VAL A 27 -2.05 -1.60 -5.10
N VAL A 28 -2.73 -0.84 -5.96
CA VAL A 28 -3.95 -0.10 -5.62
C VAL A 28 -5.11 -1.06 -5.31
N GLU A 29 -5.31 -2.09 -6.13
CA GLU A 29 -6.37 -3.11 -5.89
C GLU A 29 -6.15 -3.85 -4.57
N ILE A 30 -4.91 -4.24 -4.28
CA ILE A 30 -4.57 -4.95 -3.05
C ILE A 30 -4.80 -4.06 -1.82
N VAL A 31 -4.42 -2.79 -1.87
CA VAL A 31 -4.66 -1.85 -0.76
C VAL A 31 -6.16 -1.58 -0.59
N ALA A 32 -6.90 -1.43 -1.68
CA ALA A 32 -8.35 -1.27 -1.64
C ALA A 32 -9.04 -2.48 -1.01
N SER A 33 -8.51 -3.69 -1.21
CA SER A 33 -9.04 -4.93 -0.63
C SER A 33 -8.98 -4.98 0.90
N TYR A 34 -8.22 -4.09 1.56
CA TYR A 34 -8.17 -4.03 3.03
C TYR A 34 -9.39 -3.35 3.66
N GLY A 35 -10.24 -2.67 2.87
CA GLY A 35 -11.45 -2.02 3.37
C GLY A 35 -11.18 -0.90 4.39
N LEU A 36 -10.01 -0.27 4.29
CA LEU A 36 -9.59 0.82 5.16
C LEU A 36 -10.10 2.18 4.66
N SER A 37 -10.01 3.20 5.51
CA SER A 37 -10.33 4.56 5.11
C SER A 37 -9.35 5.06 4.04
N ALA A 38 -9.78 6.04 3.24
CA ALA A 38 -8.91 6.63 2.20
C ALA A 38 -7.62 7.22 2.79
N GLU A 39 -7.68 7.82 3.99
CA GLU A 39 -6.49 8.33 4.70
C GLU A 39 -5.52 7.20 5.05
N ASP A 40 -6.01 6.08 5.59
CA ASP A 40 -5.17 4.94 5.99
C ASP A 40 -4.58 4.22 4.78
N SER A 41 -5.38 4.04 3.73
CA SER A 41 -4.93 3.49 2.45
C SER A 41 -3.81 4.35 1.83
N ALA A 42 -3.92 5.68 1.90
CA ALA A 42 -2.87 6.59 1.42
C ALA A 42 -1.56 6.41 2.21
N LEU A 43 -1.62 6.20 3.53
CA LEU A 43 -0.43 5.93 4.35
C LEU A 43 0.25 4.60 3.96
N ILE A 44 -0.54 3.58 3.63
CA ILE A 44 -0.02 2.28 3.17
C ILE A 44 0.64 2.43 1.79
N LEU A 45 -0.03 3.11 0.85
CA LEU A 45 0.52 3.37 -0.49
C LEU A 45 1.84 4.15 -0.43
N ALA A 46 1.90 5.19 0.40
CA ALA A 46 3.13 5.96 0.61
C ALA A 46 4.28 5.07 1.11
N GLU A 47 4.01 4.16 2.05
CA GLU A 47 5.01 3.21 2.56
C GLU A 47 5.42 2.16 1.52
N VAL A 48 4.48 1.68 0.69
CA VAL A 48 4.79 0.79 -0.44
C VAL A 48 5.73 1.49 -1.41
N TYR A 49 5.42 2.71 -1.83
CA TYR A 49 6.20 3.46 -2.81
C TYR A 49 7.53 3.96 -2.25
N ALA A 50 7.64 4.21 -0.95
CA ALA A 50 8.93 4.48 -0.30
C ALA A 50 9.87 3.26 -0.36
N LYS A 51 9.32 2.03 -0.27
CA LYS A 51 10.10 0.77 -0.30
C LYS A 51 10.36 0.26 -1.73
N ARG A 52 9.38 0.45 -2.60
CA ARG A 52 9.36 -0.02 -3.99
C ARG A 52 8.94 1.13 -4.90
N PRO A 53 9.82 2.12 -5.14
CA PRO A 53 9.51 3.25 -6.02
C PRO A 53 9.19 2.82 -7.45
N ASP A 54 9.67 1.66 -7.88
CA ASP A 54 9.36 1.04 -9.17
C ASP A 54 7.88 0.67 -9.33
N LEU A 55 7.15 0.51 -8.22
CA LEU A 55 5.71 0.24 -8.22
C LEU A 55 4.87 1.51 -8.16
N ALA A 56 5.48 2.68 -7.96
CA ALA A 56 4.78 3.94 -8.10
C ALA A 56 4.55 4.14 -9.60
N GLU A 57 3.29 4.06 -10.05
CA GLU A 57 2.95 4.43 -11.42
C GLU A 57 3.39 5.89 -11.64
N VAL A 58 4.48 6.06 -12.39
CA VAL A 58 4.89 7.36 -12.91
C VAL A 58 3.89 7.64 -14.03
N GLY A 59 2.97 8.58 -13.77
CA GLY A 59 1.81 8.84 -14.61
C GLY A 59 2.07 8.81 -16.12
N ALA A 60 1.18 8.10 -16.82
CA ALA A 60 0.86 8.36 -18.22
C ALA A 60 -0.24 9.44 -18.30
#